data_AF-A0A959FMG5-F1
#
_entry.id   AF-A0A959FMG5-F1
#
_cell.length_a   1.000
_cell.length_b   1.000
_cell.length_c   1.000
_cell.angle_alpha   90.00
_cell.angle_beta   90.00
_cell.angle_gamma   90.00
#
_symmetry.space_group_name_H-M   'P 1'
#
loop_
_entity.id
_entity.type
_entity.pdbx_description
1 polymer ?
#
loop_
_entity_poly.entity_id
_entity_poly.type
_entity_poly.pdbx_seq_one_letter_code
_entity_poly.pdbx_strand_id
1 'polypeptide(L)'
;MAAKTTSHNLAAALDYLEQIIVGRISVEQGQRDEVDIPAPAYQRDEGPFSRFLEKYQPDFYAYVTLLLALAPNLYADFFDRILKQHFPKGADLPAFGGVRGKSHRGILPTGETAQFILAGNDLDRRLAVQALFRPDHWFATESILKLEEVPEGEPLMSGRLLLDGEWLEKLTTGQVSAPRFSTRFPAEPLTTKLTWDDLVLPEHTHAQ
;
A
#
# COMPACT_ATOMS: atom_id res chain seq x y z
N MET A 1 9.94 -5.18 -22.17
CA MET A 1 8.63 -4.55 -22.48
C MET A 1 7.81 -4.38 -21.21
N ALA A 2 7.59 -5.44 -20.41
CA ALA A 2 6.83 -5.39 -19.15
C ALA A 2 7.26 -4.28 -18.14
N ALA A 3 8.57 -4.10 -17.90
CA ALA A 3 9.06 -3.08 -16.97
C ALA A 3 8.70 -1.63 -17.37
N LYS A 4 8.65 -1.34 -18.68
CA LYS A 4 8.28 0.00 -19.19
C LYS A 4 6.79 0.28 -18.98
N THR A 5 5.96 -0.75 -19.13
CA THR A 5 4.50 -0.64 -18.96
C THR A 5 4.11 -0.56 -17.47
N THR A 6 4.79 -1.31 -16.58
CA THR A 6 4.64 -1.14 -15.12
C THR A 6 4.93 0.29 -14.67
N SER A 7 6.04 0.88 -15.13
CA SER A 7 6.38 2.27 -14.77
C SER A 7 5.33 3.27 -15.24
N HIS A 8 4.73 3.05 -16.42
CA HIS A 8 3.66 3.91 -16.94
C HIS A 8 2.40 3.80 -16.07
N ASN A 9 1.98 2.59 -15.73
CA ASN A 9 0.82 2.35 -14.87
C ASN A 9 1.00 2.87 -13.46
N LEU A 10 2.19 2.73 -12.87
CA LEU A 10 2.50 3.30 -11.57
C LEU A 10 2.48 4.83 -11.60
N ALA A 11 3.00 5.45 -12.66
CA ALA A 11 2.94 6.90 -12.83
C ALA A 11 1.47 7.38 -12.92
N ALA A 12 0.66 6.73 -13.76
CA ALA A 12 -0.76 7.06 -13.90
C ALA A 12 -1.54 6.87 -12.58
N ALA A 13 -1.20 5.84 -11.79
CA ALA A 13 -1.79 5.62 -10.48
C ALA A 13 -1.37 6.70 -9.46
N LEU A 14 -0.14 7.21 -9.52
CA LEU A 14 0.28 8.32 -8.67
C LEU A 14 -0.35 9.64 -9.08
N ASP A 15 -0.51 9.91 -10.38
CA ASP A 15 -1.24 11.08 -10.89
C ASP A 15 -2.72 11.03 -10.46
N TYR A 16 -3.31 9.84 -10.48
CA TYR A 16 -4.65 9.58 -9.95
C TYR A 16 -4.74 9.90 -8.46
N LEU A 17 -3.79 9.39 -7.66
CA LEU A 17 -3.74 9.64 -6.23
C LEU A 17 -3.55 11.13 -5.93
N GLU A 18 -2.67 11.82 -6.66
CA GLU A 18 -2.42 13.25 -6.50
C GLU A 18 -3.69 14.06 -6.75
N GLN A 19 -4.46 13.73 -7.80
CA GLN A 19 -5.76 14.39 -8.07
C GLN A 19 -6.77 14.21 -6.92
N ILE A 20 -6.87 13.02 -6.34
CA ILE A 20 -7.74 12.75 -5.20
C ILE A 20 -7.30 13.55 -3.96
N ILE A 21 -6.00 13.58 -3.67
CA ILE A 21 -5.46 14.33 -2.53
C ILE A 21 -5.72 15.83 -2.71
N VAL A 22 -5.39 16.38 -3.88
CA VAL A 22 -5.62 17.78 -4.21
C VAL A 22 -7.12 18.12 -4.12
N GLY A 23 -7.99 17.25 -4.63
CA GLY A 23 -9.43 17.41 -4.51
C GLY A 23 -9.88 17.48 -3.05
N ARG A 24 -9.40 16.57 -2.19
CA ARG A 24 -9.71 16.62 -0.75
C ARG A 24 -9.20 17.89 -0.10
N ILE A 25 -7.97 18.31 -0.40
CA ILE A 25 -7.40 19.55 0.14
C ILE A 25 -8.25 20.76 -0.29
N SER A 26 -8.71 20.82 -1.54
CA SER A 26 -9.60 21.88 -2.01
C SER A 26 -10.94 21.89 -1.25
N VAL A 27 -11.51 20.72 -0.93
CA VAL A 27 -12.71 20.63 -0.09
C VAL A 27 -12.43 21.15 1.32
N GLU A 28 -11.32 20.75 1.94
CA GLU A 28 -10.91 21.20 3.28
C GLU A 28 -10.69 22.73 3.33
N GLN A 29 -10.19 23.31 2.24
CA GLN A 29 -10.01 24.76 2.11
C GLN A 29 -11.30 25.51 1.74
N GLY A 30 -12.44 24.84 1.60
CA GLY A 30 -13.73 25.42 1.20
C GLY A 30 -13.76 25.92 -0.25
N GLN A 31 -12.86 25.42 -1.11
CA GLN A 31 -12.78 25.78 -2.53
C GLN A 31 -13.67 24.90 -3.41
N ARG A 32 -14.08 23.74 -2.90
CA ARG A 32 -15.00 22.78 -3.54
C ARG A 32 -15.92 22.18 -2.47
N ASP A 33 -17.09 21.74 -2.89
CA ASP A 33 -18.02 21.06 -1.99
C ASP A 33 -17.71 19.56 -1.87
N GLU A 34 -17.25 18.94 -2.97
CA GLU A 34 -16.97 17.51 -3.04
C GLU A 34 -15.68 17.20 -3.81
N VAL A 35 -15.16 15.99 -3.61
CA VAL A 35 -14.00 15.47 -4.34
C VAL A 35 -14.49 14.80 -5.62
N ASP A 36 -14.08 15.33 -6.76
CA ASP A 36 -14.29 14.64 -8.04
C ASP A 36 -13.46 13.36 -8.06
N ILE A 37 -14.12 12.23 -8.26
CA ILE A 37 -13.45 10.92 -8.37
C ILE A 37 -13.17 10.66 -9.85
N PRO A 38 -11.92 10.84 -10.34
CA PRO A 38 -11.58 10.45 -11.70
C PRO A 38 -11.78 8.94 -11.89
N ALA A 39 -11.91 8.52 -13.14
CA ALA A 39 -11.79 7.10 -13.45
C ALA A 39 -10.35 6.64 -13.16
N PRO A 40 -10.16 5.44 -12.58
CA PRO A 40 -8.81 4.88 -12.42
C PRO A 40 -8.10 4.84 -13.78
N ALA A 41 -7.00 5.57 -13.89
CA ALA A 41 -6.20 5.62 -15.11
C ALA A 41 -5.11 4.55 -15.03
N TYR A 42 -5.32 3.43 -15.73
CA TYR A 42 -4.27 2.46 -16.00
C TYR A 42 -4.49 1.80 -17.36
N GLN A 43 -3.40 1.38 -17.99
CA GLN A 43 -3.39 0.60 -19.20
C GLN A 43 -3.41 -0.89 -18.85
N ARG A 44 -4.38 -1.64 -19.41
CA ARG A 44 -4.35 -3.11 -19.31
C ARG A 44 -3.13 -3.64 -20.05
N ASP A 45 -2.27 -4.31 -19.31
CA ASP A 45 -1.04 -4.89 -19.80
C ASP A 45 -0.68 -6.18 -19.04
N GLU A 46 0.39 -6.84 -19.45
CA GLU A 46 0.94 -8.00 -18.74
C GLU A 46 1.87 -7.64 -17.58
N GLY A 47 1.94 -6.36 -17.22
CA GLY A 47 2.74 -5.86 -16.13
C GLY A 47 2.19 -6.32 -14.77
N PRO A 48 3.08 -6.51 -13.77
CA PRO A 48 2.68 -6.91 -12.42
C PRO A 48 1.57 -6.06 -11.80
N PHE A 49 1.63 -4.74 -11.96
CA PHE A 49 0.63 -3.84 -11.38
C PHE A 49 -0.75 -4.02 -12.04
N SER A 50 -0.83 -4.14 -13.37
CA SER A 50 -2.09 -4.42 -14.06
C SER A 50 -2.67 -5.77 -13.65
N ARG A 51 -1.84 -6.81 -13.59
CA ARG A 51 -2.29 -8.15 -13.13
C ARG A 51 -2.81 -8.14 -11.70
N PHE A 52 -2.21 -7.33 -10.82
CA PHE A 52 -2.72 -7.16 -9.47
C PHE A 52 -4.13 -6.55 -9.48
N LEU A 53 -4.33 -5.48 -10.23
CA LEU A 53 -5.64 -4.82 -10.34
C LEU A 53 -6.71 -5.74 -10.96
N GLU A 54 -6.33 -6.55 -11.95
CA GLU A 54 -7.23 -7.53 -12.56
C GLU A 54 -7.58 -8.67 -11.60
N LYS A 55 -6.63 -9.14 -10.80
CA LYS A 55 -6.86 -10.22 -9.83
C LYS A 55 -7.73 -9.79 -8.66
N TYR A 56 -7.39 -8.67 -8.02
CA TYR A 56 -8.02 -8.26 -6.77
C TYR A 56 -9.20 -7.31 -6.97
N GLN A 57 -9.29 -6.65 -8.12
CA GLN A 57 -10.35 -5.69 -8.46
C GLN A 57 -10.70 -4.76 -7.28
N PRO A 58 -9.70 -4.06 -6.69
CA PRO A 58 -9.92 -3.27 -5.49
C PRO A 58 -10.98 -2.20 -5.76
N ASP A 59 -11.88 -2.00 -4.81
CA ASP A 59 -12.80 -0.87 -4.84
C ASP A 59 -12.03 0.46 -4.68
N PHE A 60 -12.75 1.57 -4.80
CA PHE A 60 -12.15 2.90 -4.70
C PHE A 60 -11.38 3.12 -3.38
N TYR A 61 -11.96 2.70 -2.25
CA TYR A 61 -11.37 2.91 -0.93
C TYR A 61 -10.09 2.10 -0.79
N ALA A 62 -10.14 0.80 -1.10
CA ALA A 62 -8.98 -0.06 -1.03
C ALA A 62 -7.90 0.36 -2.04
N TYR A 63 -8.28 0.75 -3.26
CA TYR A 63 -7.31 1.18 -4.27
C TYR A 63 -6.53 2.42 -3.82
N VAL A 64 -7.22 3.49 -3.38
CA VAL A 64 -6.55 4.70 -2.88
C VAL A 64 -5.71 4.39 -1.64
N THR A 65 -6.22 3.59 -0.71
CA THR A 65 -5.47 3.20 0.51
C THR A 65 -4.18 2.42 0.17
N LEU A 66 -4.22 1.54 -0.84
CA LEU A 66 -3.01 0.87 -1.35
C LEU A 66 -2.03 1.88 -1.96
N LEU A 67 -2.52 2.81 -2.79
CA LEU A 67 -1.68 3.83 -3.42
C LEU A 67 -1.03 4.76 -2.39
N LEU A 68 -1.73 5.11 -1.31
CA LEU A 68 -1.16 5.87 -0.21
C LEU A 68 0.05 5.16 0.39
N ALA A 69 -0.08 3.87 0.69
CA ALA A 69 1.03 3.08 1.23
C ALA A 69 2.18 2.90 0.22
N LEU A 70 1.86 2.83 -1.07
CA LEU A 70 2.84 2.63 -2.14
C LEU A 70 3.65 3.90 -2.46
N ALA A 71 3.01 5.07 -2.49
CA ALA A 71 3.60 6.34 -2.93
C ALA A 71 4.96 6.69 -2.29
N PRO A 72 5.17 6.62 -0.96
CA PRO A 72 6.44 7.01 -0.35
C PRO A 72 7.60 6.05 -0.67
N ASN A 73 7.29 4.85 -1.18
CA ASN A 73 8.29 3.88 -1.66
C ASN A 73 8.75 4.21 -3.09
N LEU A 74 7.95 4.95 -3.86
CA LEU A 74 8.26 5.36 -5.24
C LEU A 74 8.88 6.76 -5.29
N TYR A 75 8.29 7.70 -4.55
CA TYR A 75 8.78 9.08 -4.42
C TYR A 75 8.78 9.49 -2.96
N ALA A 76 9.97 9.65 -2.39
CA ALA A 76 10.13 9.87 -0.95
C ALA A 76 9.50 11.20 -0.46
N ASP A 77 9.32 12.18 -1.33
CA ASP A 77 8.75 13.50 -1.03
C ASP A 77 7.35 13.69 -1.63
N PHE A 78 6.66 12.61 -2.05
CA PHE A 78 5.38 12.68 -2.75
C PHE A 78 4.36 13.57 -2.02
N PHE A 79 4.04 13.25 -0.77
CA PHE A 79 3.07 14.02 0.02
C PHE A 79 3.61 15.40 0.40
N ASP A 80 4.90 15.50 0.72
CA ASP A 80 5.55 16.77 1.04
C ASP A 80 5.42 17.80 -0.09
N ARG A 81 5.62 17.35 -1.33
CA ARG A 81 5.49 18.20 -2.52
C ARG A 81 4.07 18.72 -2.66
N ILE A 82 3.06 17.85 -2.54
CA ILE A 82 1.65 18.22 -2.65
C ILE A 82 1.28 19.22 -1.54
N LEU A 83 1.59 18.89 -0.28
CA LEU A 83 1.24 19.77 0.84
C LEU A 83 1.95 21.13 0.77
N LYS A 84 3.22 21.19 0.36
CA LYS A 84 3.93 22.46 0.19
C LYS A 84 3.30 23.35 -0.89
N GLN A 85 2.73 22.77 -1.95
CA GLN A 85 2.06 23.54 -2.99
C GLN A 85 0.77 24.19 -2.50
N HIS A 86 0.00 23.50 -1.65
CA HIS A 86 -1.29 23.98 -1.14
C HIS A 86 -1.22 24.73 0.19
N PHE A 87 -0.15 24.51 0.97
CA PHE A 87 0.11 25.15 2.26
C PHE A 87 1.55 25.71 2.33
N PRO A 88 1.95 26.61 1.40
CA PRO A 88 3.35 27.06 1.25
C PRO A 88 3.90 27.84 2.44
N LYS A 89 3.03 28.40 3.27
CA LYS A 89 3.40 29.14 4.50
C LYS A 89 3.56 28.24 5.73
N GLY A 90 3.54 26.92 5.54
CA GLY A 90 3.65 25.96 6.63
C GLY A 90 2.42 25.95 7.54
N ALA A 91 1.23 26.18 6.97
CA ALA A 91 0.01 25.92 7.72
C ALA A 91 0.00 24.44 8.09
N ASP A 92 -0.14 24.17 9.38
CA ASP A 92 -0.26 22.81 9.88
C ASP A 92 -1.59 22.24 9.37
N LEU A 93 -1.56 21.02 8.86
CA LEU A 93 -2.76 20.27 8.50
C LEU A 93 -2.78 18.98 9.33
N PRO A 94 -3.03 19.07 10.66
CA PRO A 94 -3.03 17.87 11.52
C PRO A 94 -4.04 16.83 11.04
N ALA A 95 -5.15 17.28 10.44
CA ALA A 95 -6.17 16.40 9.89
C ALA A 95 -5.64 15.46 8.80
N PHE A 96 -4.57 15.82 8.08
CA PHE A 96 -3.93 14.93 7.11
C PHE A 96 -3.28 13.71 7.77
N GLY A 97 -2.97 13.77 9.06
CA GLY A 97 -2.20 12.76 9.77
C GLY A 97 -0.80 12.60 9.19
N GLY A 98 -0.30 11.37 9.20
CA GLY A 98 1.03 11.05 8.72
C GLY A 98 2.13 11.35 9.73
N VAL A 99 3.24 10.62 9.62
CA VAL A 99 4.38 10.74 10.55
C VAL A 99 5.70 10.81 9.78
N ARG A 100 6.72 11.39 10.40
CA ARG A 100 8.10 11.36 9.87
C ARG A 100 8.78 10.06 10.28
N GLY A 101 9.43 9.40 9.33
CA GLY A 101 10.24 8.22 9.62
C GLY A 101 11.55 8.59 10.33
N LYS A 102 12.19 7.60 10.97
CA LYS A 102 13.53 7.76 11.54
C LYS A 102 14.60 7.98 10.45
N SER A 103 14.51 7.19 9.38
CA SER A 103 15.43 7.26 8.23
C SER A 103 14.78 7.92 7.01
N HIS A 104 13.47 7.79 6.86
CA HIS A 104 12.70 8.43 5.82
C HIS A 104 12.26 9.82 6.28
N ARG A 105 12.77 10.87 5.62
CA ARG A 105 12.49 12.27 6.00
C ARG A 105 11.16 12.79 5.45
N GLY A 106 10.51 12.07 4.55
CA GLY A 106 9.20 12.39 4.03
C GLY A 106 8.06 12.04 5.00
N ILE A 107 6.82 12.30 4.57
CA ILE A 107 5.62 11.87 5.29
C ILE A 107 5.33 10.40 4.98
N LEU A 108 5.16 9.59 6.02
CA LEU A 108 4.60 8.25 5.95
C LEU A 108 3.11 8.33 6.30
N PRO A 109 2.20 7.91 5.42
CA PRO A 109 0.76 8.04 5.66
C PRO A 109 0.29 7.09 6.75
N THR A 110 -0.75 7.51 7.48
CA THR A 110 -1.40 6.74 8.54
C THR A 110 -2.83 6.36 8.14
N GLY A 111 -3.52 5.59 8.99
CA GLY A 111 -4.96 5.40 8.85
C GLY A 111 -5.73 6.72 8.84
N GLU A 112 -5.29 7.72 9.61
CA GLU A 112 -5.85 9.08 9.60
C GLU A 112 -5.67 9.75 8.24
N THR A 113 -4.51 9.57 7.60
CA THR A 113 -4.31 10.04 6.21
C THR A 113 -5.31 9.41 5.25
N ALA A 114 -5.57 8.11 5.37
CA ALA A 114 -6.60 7.45 4.58
C ALA A 114 -8.00 8.00 4.88
N GLN A 115 -8.35 8.21 6.15
CA GLN A 115 -9.64 8.77 6.55
C GLN A 115 -9.83 10.21 6.05
N PHE A 116 -8.81 11.06 6.17
CA PHE A 116 -8.84 12.42 5.66
C PHE A 116 -9.12 12.44 4.17
N ILE A 117 -8.33 11.69 3.40
CA ILE A 117 -8.42 11.67 1.94
C ILE A 117 -9.76 11.11 1.47
N LEU A 118 -10.14 9.94 1.96
CA LEU A 118 -11.31 9.21 1.46
C LEU A 118 -12.64 9.69 2.06
N ALA A 119 -12.65 10.10 3.32
CA ALA A 119 -13.88 10.35 4.05
C ALA A 119 -14.03 11.81 4.54
N GLY A 120 -12.94 12.57 4.67
CA GLY A 120 -13.00 13.91 5.26
C GLY A 120 -13.66 13.86 6.65
N ASN A 121 -14.77 14.57 6.81
CA ASN A 121 -15.55 14.61 8.06
C ASN A 121 -16.79 13.69 8.07
N ASP A 122 -17.02 12.92 7.01
CA ASP A 122 -18.12 11.94 6.94
C ASP A 122 -17.81 10.72 7.82
N LEU A 123 -18.56 10.55 8.91
CA LEU A 123 -18.31 9.51 9.90
C LEU A 123 -18.54 8.10 9.34
N ASP A 124 -19.59 7.90 8.55
CA ASP A 124 -19.91 6.59 7.99
C ASP A 124 -18.80 6.14 7.03
N ARG A 125 -18.32 7.06 6.19
CA ARG A 125 -17.17 6.79 5.32
C ARG A 125 -15.88 6.57 6.11
N ARG A 126 -15.68 7.26 7.24
CA ARG A 126 -14.51 7.04 8.12
C ARG A 126 -14.51 5.64 8.72
N LEU A 127 -15.68 5.12 9.11
CA LEU A 127 -15.85 3.74 9.58
C LEU A 127 -15.62 2.73 8.45
N ALA A 128 -16.07 3.03 7.23
CA ALA A 128 -15.78 2.20 6.06
C ALA A 128 -14.27 2.11 5.76
N VAL A 129 -13.53 3.22 5.88
CA VAL A 129 -12.06 3.21 5.76
C VAL A 129 -11.42 2.35 6.86
N GLN A 130 -11.91 2.44 8.10
CA GLN A 130 -11.41 1.62 9.19
C GLN A 130 -11.64 0.11 8.93
N ALA A 131 -12.75 -0.24 8.27
CA ALA A 131 -13.09 -1.62 7.96
C ALA A 131 -12.08 -2.31 7.02
N LEU A 132 -11.34 -1.55 6.21
CA LEU A 132 -10.28 -2.05 5.33
C LEU A 132 -9.13 -2.76 6.09
N PHE A 133 -8.94 -2.42 7.36
CA PHE A 133 -7.85 -2.93 8.18
C PHE A 133 -8.28 -4.03 9.14
N ARG A 134 -9.52 -4.51 9.03
CA ARG A 134 -10.00 -5.63 9.83
C ARG A 134 -9.34 -6.94 9.38
N PRO A 135 -9.19 -7.93 10.28
CA PRO A 135 -8.55 -9.21 9.95
C PRO A 135 -9.24 -10.01 8.82
N ASP A 136 -10.52 -9.77 8.59
CA ASP A 136 -11.33 -10.41 7.55
C ASP A 136 -11.25 -9.72 6.18
N HIS A 137 -10.67 -8.52 6.11
CA HIS A 137 -10.45 -7.84 4.85
C HIS A 137 -9.27 -8.45 4.08
N TRP A 138 -9.34 -8.47 2.75
CA TRP A 138 -8.34 -9.12 1.89
C TRP A 138 -6.92 -8.52 2.05
N PHE A 139 -6.81 -7.26 2.46
CA PHE A 139 -5.52 -6.69 2.84
C PHE A 139 -4.82 -7.46 3.94
N ALA A 140 -5.57 -7.91 4.96
CA ALA A 140 -5.03 -8.66 6.08
C ALA A 140 -4.85 -10.14 5.71
N THR A 141 -5.85 -10.78 5.09
CA THR A 141 -5.79 -12.22 4.78
C THR A 141 -4.68 -12.56 3.78
N GLU A 142 -4.38 -11.67 2.84
CA GLU A 142 -3.31 -11.83 1.84
C GLU A 142 -1.99 -11.19 2.30
N SER A 143 -1.95 -10.63 3.51
CA SER A 143 -0.80 -9.90 4.07
C SER A 143 -0.27 -8.80 3.14
N ILE A 144 -1.16 -8.04 2.51
CA ILE A 144 -0.81 -6.96 1.58
C ILE A 144 -0.53 -5.67 2.31
N LEU A 145 -1.45 -5.26 3.18
CA LEU A 145 -1.42 -3.95 3.82
C LEU A 145 -1.98 -4.07 5.23
N LYS A 146 -1.36 -3.38 6.19
CA LYS A 146 -1.86 -3.29 7.56
C LYS A 146 -1.59 -1.92 8.18
N LEU A 147 -2.27 -1.64 9.28
CA LEU A 147 -1.89 -0.55 10.17
C LEU A 147 -0.76 -1.01 11.10
N GLU A 148 0.20 -0.13 11.34
CA GLU A 148 1.16 -0.30 12.42
C GLU A 148 0.46 -0.25 13.77
N GLU A 149 0.88 -1.10 14.70
CA GLU A 149 0.43 -1.04 16.09
C GLU A 149 0.91 0.26 16.75
N VAL A 150 0.00 0.90 17.46
CA VAL A 150 0.25 2.17 18.16
C VAL A 150 0.38 1.92 19.67
N PRO A 151 1.09 2.80 20.41
CA PRO A 151 1.13 2.74 21.86
C PRO A 151 -0.27 2.70 22.51
N GLU A 152 -0.35 2.12 23.70
CA GLU A 152 -1.60 2.11 24.46
C GLU A 152 -2.13 3.53 24.71
N GLY A 153 -3.42 3.73 24.45
CA GLY A 153 -4.10 5.03 24.57
C GLY A 153 -4.12 5.87 23.29
N GLU A 154 -3.34 5.49 22.26
CA GLU A 154 -3.40 6.15 20.95
C GLU A 154 -4.56 5.61 20.09
N PRO A 155 -5.16 6.45 19.22
CA PRO A 155 -6.17 5.99 18.27
C PRO A 155 -5.59 4.96 17.28
N LEU A 156 -6.31 3.87 17.01
CA LEU A 156 -5.86 2.84 16.06
C LEU A 156 -5.42 3.41 14.69
N MET A 157 -6.13 4.43 14.21
CA MET A 157 -5.89 5.03 12.90
C MET A 157 -4.64 5.92 12.85
N SER A 158 -4.00 6.25 13.98
CA SER A 158 -2.72 6.96 13.98
C SER A 158 -1.54 6.06 13.56
N GLY A 159 -1.79 4.74 13.44
CA GLY A 159 -0.82 3.77 12.91
C GLY A 159 -0.47 4.02 11.44
N ARG A 160 0.81 3.82 11.09
CA ARG A 160 1.30 3.93 9.70
C ARG A 160 0.65 2.88 8.81
N LEU A 161 0.43 3.22 7.54
CA LEU A 161 0.09 2.25 6.50
C LEU A 161 1.36 1.48 6.12
N LEU A 162 1.39 0.19 6.43
CA LEU A 162 2.52 -0.70 6.17
C LEU A 162 2.22 -1.64 5.00
N LEU A 163 2.69 -1.29 3.81
CA LEU A 163 2.70 -2.19 2.65
C LEU A 163 3.74 -3.29 2.88
N ASP A 164 3.34 -4.53 2.69
CA ASP A 164 4.26 -5.66 2.80
C ASP A 164 5.38 -5.60 1.74
N GLY A 165 6.57 -6.02 2.14
CA GLY A 165 7.77 -5.92 1.30
C GLY A 165 7.71 -6.80 0.05
N GLU A 166 7.15 -8.00 0.16
CA GLU A 166 6.97 -8.89 -0.99
C GLU A 166 5.94 -8.32 -1.96
N TRP A 167 4.86 -7.74 -1.43
CA TRP A 167 3.87 -7.06 -2.26
C TRP A 167 4.42 -5.79 -2.92
N LEU A 168 5.27 -5.02 -2.24
CA LEU A 168 5.97 -3.89 -2.86
C LEU A 168 6.83 -4.36 -4.04
N GLU A 169 7.61 -5.43 -3.89
CA GLU A 169 8.44 -5.97 -4.98
C GLU A 169 7.59 -6.53 -6.13
N LYS A 170 6.51 -7.26 -5.81
CA LYS A 170 5.54 -7.77 -6.79
C LYS A 170 4.93 -6.63 -7.59
N LEU A 171 4.41 -5.58 -6.94
CA LEU A 171 3.74 -4.46 -7.62
C LEU A 171 4.69 -3.65 -8.51
N THR A 172 5.96 -3.55 -8.12
CA THR A 172 6.95 -2.67 -8.79
C THR A 172 7.79 -3.38 -9.84
N THR A 173 8.38 -4.51 -9.48
CA THR A 173 9.33 -5.24 -10.34
C THR A 173 8.74 -6.53 -10.91
N GLY A 174 7.68 -7.05 -10.28
CA GLY A 174 7.11 -8.36 -10.61
C GLY A 174 7.96 -9.53 -10.17
N GLN A 175 9.02 -9.30 -9.40
CA GLN A 175 9.86 -10.32 -8.81
C GLN A 175 9.54 -10.45 -7.33
N VAL A 176 9.64 -11.68 -6.81
CA VAL A 176 9.70 -11.93 -5.37
C VAL A 176 11.14 -12.28 -5.08
N SER A 177 11.87 -11.41 -4.37
CA SER A 177 13.20 -11.77 -3.89
C SER A 177 13.12 -12.99 -3.00
N ALA A 178 14.15 -13.84 -3.04
CA ALA A 178 14.29 -14.91 -2.06
C ALA A 178 14.17 -14.34 -0.63
N PRO A 179 13.59 -15.09 0.33
CA PRO A 179 13.37 -14.61 1.69
C PRO A 179 14.65 -13.97 2.23
N ARG A 180 14.59 -12.68 2.57
CA ARG A 180 15.74 -12.02 3.18
C ARG A 180 15.93 -12.62 4.56
N PHE A 181 17.07 -13.28 4.75
CA PHE A 181 17.55 -13.73 6.05
C PHE A 181 17.36 -12.61 7.07
N SER A 182 16.50 -12.83 8.06
CA SER A 182 16.36 -11.94 9.20
C SER A 182 16.68 -12.74 10.46
N THR A 183 17.25 -12.08 11.47
CA THR A 183 17.46 -12.70 12.79
C THR A 183 16.17 -13.16 13.46
N ARG A 184 15.00 -12.85 12.90
CA ARG A 184 13.67 -13.30 13.35
C ARG A 184 13.14 -14.51 12.58
N PHE A 185 13.79 -14.97 11.52
CA PHE A 185 13.38 -16.16 10.75
C PHE A 185 14.59 -16.84 10.09
N PRO A 186 15.25 -17.80 10.75
CA PRO A 186 16.47 -18.45 10.28
C PRO A 186 16.15 -19.64 9.36
N ALA A 187 15.36 -19.43 8.30
CA ALA A 187 15.08 -20.48 7.33
C ALA A 187 16.07 -20.39 6.17
N GLU A 188 16.96 -21.37 6.07
CA GLU A 188 17.82 -21.56 4.91
C GLU A 188 17.02 -22.24 3.77
N PRO A 189 17.19 -21.82 2.51
CA PRO A 189 16.79 -22.65 1.38
C PRO A 189 17.62 -23.94 1.43
N LEU A 190 16.97 -25.06 1.77
CA LEU A 190 17.60 -26.38 1.70
C LEU A 190 17.81 -26.74 0.23
N THR A 191 19.00 -26.42 -0.29
CA THR A 191 19.45 -26.96 -1.56
C THR A 191 20.10 -28.30 -1.28
N THR A 192 19.34 -29.37 -1.50
CA THR A 192 19.87 -30.73 -1.43
C THR A 192 20.42 -31.14 -2.79
N LYS A 193 21.58 -31.81 -2.79
CA LYS A 193 22.09 -32.54 -3.97
C LYS A 193 21.49 -33.94 -4.09
N LEU A 194 20.67 -34.34 -3.12
CA LEU A 194 20.00 -35.62 -3.13
C LEU A 194 18.89 -35.61 -4.17
N THR A 195 18.86 -36.67 -4.95
CA THR A 195 17.83 -36.94 -5.95
C THR A 195 16.78 -37.86 -5.34
N TRP A 196 15.64 -38.05 -6.02
CA TRP A 196 14.60 -38.98 -5.56
C TRP A 196 15.11 -40.42 -5.41
N ASP A 197 16.21 -40.78 -6.07
CA ASP A 197 16.85 -42.09 -5.99
C ASP A 197 17.61 -42.30 -4.66
N ASP A 198 17.93 -41.22 -3.95
CA ASP A 198 18.55 -41.27 -2.63
C ASP A 198 17.51 -41.42 -1.50
N LEU A 199 16.22 -41.45 -1.85
CA LEU A 199 15.12 -41.60 -0.92
C LEU A 199 14.93 -43.08 -0.55
N VAL A 200 15.50 -43.49 0.57
CA VAL A 200 15.24 -44.83 1.14
C VAL A 200 13.89 -44.81 1.87
N LEU A 201 12.88 -45.40 1.26
CA LEU A 201 11.57 -45.60 1.87
C LEU A 201 11.41 -47.03 2.41
N PRO A 202 10.68 -47.22 3.52
CA PRO A 202 10.23 -48.54 3.94
C PRO A 202 9.34 -49.22 2.88
N GLU A 203 9.41 -50.55 2.74
CA GLU A 203 8.77 -51.31 1.65
C GLU A 203 7.25 -51.08 1.48
N HIS A 204 6.57 -50.66 2.55
CA HIS A 204 5.12 -50.43 2.57
C HIS A 204 4.70 -49.10 1.91
N THR A 205 5.64 -48.25 1.50
CA THR A 205 5.35 -46.94 0.91
C THR A 205 5.40 -46.94 -0.63
N HIS A 206 5.93 -47.99 -1.27
CA HIS A 206 6.01 -48.08 -2.74
C HIS A 206 4.75 -48.60 -3.44
N ALA A 207 3.70 -48.93 -2.67
CA ALA A 207 2.45 -49.47 -3.19
C ALA A 207 1.28 -48.51 -2.93
N GLN A 208 1.25 -47.38 -3.63
CA GLN A 208 0.05 -46.58 -3.93
C GLN A 208 0.27 -45.66 -5.12
#